data_AF-A0AAP0IG84-F1
#
_entry.id   AF-A0AAP0IG84-F1
#
_cell.length_a   1.000
_cell.length_b   1.000
_cell.length_c   1.000
_cell.angle_alpha   90.00
_cell.angle_beta   90.00
_cell.angle_gamma   90.00
#
_symmetry.space_group_name_H-M   'P 1'
#
loop_
_entity.id
_entity.type
_entity.pdbx_description
1 polymer ?
#
loop_
_entity_poly.entity_id
_entity_poly.type
_entity_poly.pdbx_seq_one_letter_code
_entity_poly.pdbx_strand_id
1 'polypeptide(L)'
;MKSLKGHPNVVSLLDHTILDMGRRKEAFLVMELCEKSLVNVLERRGAGYFEEKQVLMIFRDVCNAVLPCTASPHPLLIAENLLLGADGSWKLCDFDNISTNHKRFERPEEMGIEEDNIRKYTTPA
;
A
#
# COMPACT_ATOMS: atom_id res chain seq x y z
N MET A 1 -1.26 7.29 4.45
CA MET A 1 -2.26 6.72 5.39
C MET A 1 -3.10 7.76 6.14
N LYS A 2 -2.51 8.73 6.87
CA LYS A 2 -3.31 9.74 7.62
C LYS A 2 -4.34 10.50 6.78
N SER A 3 -3.97 10.90 5.56
CA SER A 3 -4.86 11.58 4.61
C SER A 3 -5.96 10.70 4.03
N LEU A 4 -5.85 9.38 4.15
CA LEU A 4 -6.78 8.38 3.62
C LEU A 4 -7.65 7.74 4.72
N LYS A 5 -7.62 8.30 5.94
CA LYS A 5 -8.36 7.77 7.08
C LYS A 5 -9.85 7.74 6.77
N GLY A 6 -10.48 6.57 6.95
CA GLY A 6 -11.90 6.35 6.71
C GLY A 6 -12.27 6.01 5.27
N HIS A 7 -11.30 5.93 4.34
CA HIS A 7 -11.57 5.47 2.98
C HIS A 7 -11.93 3.97 2.99
N PRO A 8 -13.05 3.55 2.38
CA PRO A 8 -13.56 2.19 2.52
C PRO A 8 -12.63 1.12 1.91
N ASN A 9 -11.89 1.47 0.86
CA ASN A 9 -10.97 0.55 0.16
C ASN A 9 -9.49 0.75 0.54
N VAL A 10 -9.19 1.38 1.67
CA VAL A 10 -7.83 1.52 2.19
C VAL A 10 -7.78 0.98 3.61
N VAL A 11 -6.75 0.20 3.94
CA VAL A 11 -6.56 -0.28 5.31
C VAL A 11 -6.45 0.90 6.27
N SER A 12 -7.35 0.92 7.24
CA SER A 12 -7.50 2.00 8.21
C SER A 12 -6.36 2.00 9.22
N LEU A 13 -5.66 3.13 9.31
CA LEU A 13 -4.76 3.42 10.42
C LEU A 13 -5.59 3.82 11.65
N LEU A 14 -5.55 2.97 12.67
CA LEU A 14 -6.27 3.16 13.94
C LEU A 14 -5.47 4.07 14.87
N ASP A 15 -4.19 3.76 15.07
CA ASP A 15 -3.28 4.54 15.90
C ASP A 15 -1.83 4.41 15.44
N HIS A 16 -0.95 5.30 15.89
CA HIS A 16 0.48 5.23 15.62
C HIS A 16 1.30 5.93 16.71
N THR A 17 2.52 5.47 16.92
CA THR A 17 3.51 6.17 17.75
C THR A 17 4.90 6.04 17.16
N ILE A 18 5.78 6.98 17.49
CA ILE A 18 7.20 6.95 17.11
C ILE A 18 8.00 7.00 18.40
N LEU A 19 8.78 5.95 18.67
CA LEU A 19 9.67 5.88 19.81
C LEU A 19 11.07 6.33 19.37
N ASP A 20 11.62 7.30 20.11
CA ASP A 20 13.00 7.72 19.94
C ASP A 20 13.92 6.86 20.82
N MET A 21 14.74 6.03 20.16
CA MET A 21 15.69 5.12 20.81
C MET A 21 17.12 5.72 20.80
N GLY A 22 17.24 7.04 20.60
CA GLY A 22 18.51 7.78 20.54
C GLY A 22 19.23 7.60 19.21
N ARG A 23 19.77 6.40 18.94
CA ARG A 23 20.47 6.11 17.67
C ARG A 23 19.53 5.74 16.52
N ARG A 24 18.28 5.38 16.82
CA ARG A 24 17.25 4.97 15.86
C ARG A 24 15.89 5.46 16.32
N LYS A 25 14.95 5.51 15.39
CA LYS A 25 13.53 5.73 15.68
C LYS A 25 12.74 4.50 15.23
N GLU A 26 11.78 4.10 16.03
CA GLU A 26 10.88 2.98 15.71
C GLU A 26 9.47 3.52 15.55
N ALA A 27 8.84 3.24 14.40
CA ALA A 27 7.47 3.61 14.12
C ALA A 27 6.56 2.40 14.32
N PHE A 28 5.53 2.55 15.16
CA PHE A 28 4.50 1.55 15.38
C PHE A 28 3.20 2.03 14.74
N LEU A 29 2.59 1.18 13.94
CA LEU A 29 1.34 1.44 13.25
C LEU A 29 0.32 0.38 13.68
N VAL A 30 -0.80 0.82 14.25
CA VAL A 30 -1.94 -0.05 14.55
C VAL A 30 -2.95 0.13 13.43
N MET A 31 -3.22 -0.94 12.71
CA MET A 31 -4.12 -0.96 11.55
C MET A 31 -5.29 -1.90 11.78
N GLU A 32 -6.37 -1.73 11.01
CA GLU A 32 -7.46 -2.71 11.00
C GLU A 32 -6.95 -4.09 10.56
N LEU A 33 -7.54 -5.14 11.15
CA LEU A 33 -7.23 -6.52 10.78
C LEU A 33 -8.11 -6.95 9.60
N CYS A 34 -7.46 -7.30 8.49
CA CYS A 34 -8.11 -7.96 7.35
C CYS A 34 -7.72 -9.44 7.35
N GLU A 35 -8.70 -10.34 7.30
CA GLU A 35 -8.45 -11.77 7.57
C GLU A 35 -7.72 -12.52 6.45
N LYS A 36 -7.81 -12.02 5.21
CA LYS A 36 -7.30 -12.72 4.02
C LYS A 36 -6.65 -11.71 3.08
N SER A 37 -5.55 -12.11 2.44
CA SER A 37 -5.04 -11.43 1.25
C SER A 37 -5.72 -11.97 -0.01
N LEU A 38 -5.63 -11.23 -1.12
CA LEU A 38 -6.10 -11.72 -2.42
C LEU A 38 -5.33 -12.98 -2.81
N VAL A 39 -4.01 -13.02 -2.58
CA VAL A 39 -3.18 -14.21 -2.80
C VAL A 39 -3.75 -15.44 -2.07
N ASN A 40 -4.07 -15.31 -0.77
CA ASN A 40 -4.66 -16.40 0.00
C ASN A 40 -6.01 -16.87 -0.59
N VAL A 41 -6.80 -15.95 -1.15
CA VAL A 41 -8.09 -16.29 -1.79
C VAL A 41 -7.87 -16.98 -3.13
N LEU A 42 -6.89 -16.54 -3.92
CA LEU A 42 -6.51 -17.15 -5.19
C LEU A 42 -6.01 -18.59 -4.97
N GLU A 43 -5.07 -18.79 -4.04
CA GLU A 43 -4.48 -20.10 -3.75
C GLU A 43 -5.51 -21.11 -3.25
N ARG A 44 -6.39 -20.71 -2.33
CA ARG A 44 -7.45 -21.58 -1.78
C ARG A 44 -8.48 -21.99 -2.83
N ARG A 45 -8.62 -21.24 -3.92
CA ARG A 45 -9.52 -21.57 -5.02
C ARG A 45 -8.91 -22.61 -5.97
N GLY A 46 -7.59 -22.80 -5.96
CA GLY A 46 -6.89 -23.75 -6.83
C GLY A 46 -7.13 -23.45 -8.32
N ALA A 47 -7.51 -24.46 -9.10
CA ALA A 47 -7.77 -24.31 -10.53
C ALA A 47 -9.16 -23.70 -10.87
N GLY A 48 -9.93 -23.27 -9.87
CA GLY A 48 -11.24 -22.66 -10.10
C GLY A 48 -11.16 -21.21 -10.60
N TYR A 49 -12.08 -20.82 -11.48
CA TYR A 49 -12.16 -19.47 -12.03
C TYR A 49 -12.97 -18.52 -11.13
N PHE A 50 -12.76 -17.21 -11.29
CA PHE A 50 -13.67 -16.20 -10.75
C PHE A 50 -14.85 -15.97 -11.69
N GLU A 51 -16.03 -15.83 -11.10
CA GLU A 51 -17.15 -15.25 -11.83
C GLU A 51 -16.82 -13.80 -12.18
N GLU A 52 -17.24 -13.35 -13.36
CA GLU A 52 -16.99 -11.99 -13.85
C GLU A 52 -17.40 -10.92 -12.81
N LYS A 53 -18.56 -11.12 -12.17
CA LYS A 53 -19.04 -10.22 -11.11
C LYS A 53 -18.04 -10.10 -9.95
N GLN A 54 -17.38 -11.19 -9.56
CA GLN A 54 -16.39 -11.18 -8.49
C GLN A 54 -15.14 -10.38 -8.92
N VAL A 55 -14.66 -10.61 -10.14
CA VAL A 55 -13.51 -9.87 -10.70
C VAL A 55 -13.81 -8.38 -10.75
N LEU A 56 -15.00 -7.99 -11.25
CA LEU A 56 -15.41 -6.60 -11.34
C LEU A 56 -15.53 -5.92 -9.96
N MET A 57 -15.99 -6.64 -8.93
CA MET A 57 -16.04 -6.10 -7.56
C MET A 57 -14.63 -5.84 -7.00
N ILE A 58 -13.70 -6.78 -7.19
CA ILE A 58 -12.29 -6.60 -6.79
C ILE A 58 -11.72 -5.38 -7.52
N PHE A 59 -11.88 -5.33 -8.84
CA PHE A 59 -11.33 -4.26 -9.67
C PHE A 59 -11.89 -2.88 -9.29
N ARG A 60 -13.20 -2.77 -9.08
CA ARG A 60 -13.85 -1.53 -8.62
C ARG A 60 -13.24 -1.05 -7.31
N ASP A 61 -13.10 -1.94 -6.33
CA ASP A 61 -12.58 -1.59 -5.00
C ASP A 61 -11.11 -1.13 -5.08
N VAL A 62 -10.31 -1.79 -5.92
CA VAL A 62 -8.94 -1.38 -6.24
C VAL A 62 -8.89 0.00 -6.88
N CYS A 63 -9.71 0.27 -7.90
CA CYS A 63 -9.78 1.57 -8.55
C CYS A 63 -10.15 2.67 -7.55
N ASN A 64 -11.13 2.42 -6.67
CA ASN A 64 -11.53 3.36 -5.63
C ASN A 64 -10.39 3.63 -4.65
N ALA A 65 -9.61 2.62 -4.27
CA ALA A 65 -8.46 2.79 -3.38
C ALA A 65 -7.35 3.67 -3.98
N VAL A 66 -7.13 3.56 -5.29
CA VAL A 66 -6.03 4.26 -5.99
C VAL A 66 -6.44 5.65 -6.46
N LEU A 67 -7.74 5.92 -6.67
CA LEU A 67 -8.24 7.21 -7.16
C LEU A 67 -7.74 8.43 -6.36
N PRO A 68 -7.71 8.42 -5.01
CA PRO A 68 -7.16 9.52 -4.22
C PRO A 68 -5.64 9.68 -4.36
N CYS A 69 -4.95 8.63 -4.81
CA CYS A 69 -3.49 8.60 -5.01
C CYS A 69 -3.08 9.01 -6.43
N THR A 70 -3.98 9.50 -7.27
CA THR A 70 -3.70 9.84 -8.69
C THR A 70 -2.64 10.91 -8.91
N ALA A 71 -2.42 11.81 -7.94
CA ALA A 71 -1.31 12.77 -7.98
C ALA A 71 0.07 12.14 -7.69
N SER A 72 0.08 10.92 -7.18
CA SER A 72 1.26 10.19 -6.73
C SER A 72 1.01 8.69 -6.96
N PRO A 73 1.12 8.20 -8.21
CA PRO A 73 0.74 6.84 -8.57
C PRO A 73 1.41 5.84 -7.63
N HIS A 74 0.61 4.93 -7.06
CA HIS A 74 1.12 3.83 -6.27
C HIS A 74 1.94 2.92 -7.19
N PRO A 75 3.28 2.85 -7.06
CA PRO A 75 4.09 2.17 -8.07
C PRO A 75 4.05 0.64 -7.91
N LEU A 76 3.54 0.12 -6.78
CA LEU A 76 3.33 -1.31 -6.55
C LEU A 76 1.83 -1.61 -6.32
N LEU A 77 1.10 -1.93 -7.38
CA LEU A 77 -0.24 -2.51 -7.28
C LEU A 77 -0.13 -4.02 -7.54
N ILE A 78 0.13 -4.77 -6.48
CA ILE A 78 0.31 -6.23 -6.51
C ILE A 78 -0.77 -6.92 -5.68
N ALA A 79 -1.03 -8.20 -5.95
CA ALA A 79 -2.12 -8.94 -5.30
C ALA A 79 -1.87 -9.13 -3.79
N GLU A 80 -0.62 -9.18 -3.38
CA GLU A 80 -0.15 -9.26 -2.00
C GLU A 80 -0.63 -8.07 -1.17
N ASN A 81 -0.78 -6.90 -1.80
CA ASN A 81 -1.17 -5.66 -1.14
C ASN A 81 -2.69 -5.45 -1.08
N LEU A 82 -3.48 -6.44 -1.51
CA LEU A 82 -4.94 -6.39 -1.43
C LEU A 82 -5.44 -7.33 -0.34
N LEU A 83 -6.09 -6.75 0.66
CA LEU A 83 -6.65 -7.48 1.78
C LEU A 83 -8.18 -7.42 1.76
N LEU A 84 -8.82 -8.49 2.22
CA LEU A 84 -10.26 -8.59 2.36
C LEU A 84 -10.68 -8.19 3.78
N GLY A 85 -11.39 -7.08 3.90
CA GLY A 85 -11.95 -6.61 5.16
C GLY A 85 -13.08 -7.52 5.67
N ALA A 86 -13.36 -7.45 6.97
CA ALA A 86 -14.48 -8.18 7.58
C ALA A 86 -15.86 -7.75 7.05
N ASP A 87 -15.94 -6.54 6.47
CA ASP A 87 -17.11 -6.01 5.77
C ASP A 87 -17.28 -6.55 4.33
N GLY A 88 -16.33 -7.39 3.87
CA GLY A 88 -16.33 -7.96 2.53
C GLY A 88 -15.77 -7.04 1.44
N SER A 89 -15.25 -5.86 1.80
CA SER A 89 -14.61 -4.95 0.86
C SER A 89 -13.13 -5.28 0.65
N TRP A 90 -12.63 -5.03 -0.57
CA TRP A 90 -11.19 -5.12 -0.83
C TRP A 90 -10.51 -3.82 -0.48
N LYS A 91 -9.39 -3.94 0.25
CA LYS A 91 -8.65 -2.81 0.80
C LYS A 91 -7.19 -2.88 0.39
N LEU A 92 -6.68 -1.77 -0.15
CA LEU A 92 -5.26 -1.60 -0.44
C LEU A 92 -4.49 -1.37 0.87
N CYS A 93 -3.42 -2.12 1.07
CA CYS A 93 -2.44 -1.93 2.12
C CYS A 93 -1.07 -1.58 1.54
N ASP A 94 -0.11 -1.30 2.43
CA ASP A 94 1.29 -1.00 2.08
C ASP A 94 1.47 0.23 1.18
N PHE A 95 1.63 1.39 1.83
CA PHE A 95 1.80 2.70 1.18
C PHE A 95 3.28 3.14 1.17
N ASP A 96 4.21 2.23 1.49
CA ASP A 96 5.62 2.58 1.71
C ASP A 96 6.33 2.96 0.40
N ASN A 97 5.78 2.52 -0.72
CA ASN A 97 6.28 2.81 -2.06
C ASN A 97 5.73 4.13 -2.65
N ILE A 98 4.90 4.87 -1.91
CA ILE A 98 4.32 6.13 -2.39
C ILE A 98 5.27 7.30 -2.06
N SER A 99 5.71 8.02 -3.08
CA SER A 99 6.53 9.22 -2.93
C SER A 99 5.77 10.46 -3.34
N THR A 100 5.78 11.53 -2.56
CA THR A 100 5.31 12.84 -3.06
C THR A 100 6.34 13.53 -3.96
N ASN A 101 7.57 12.99 -4.04
CA ASN A 101 8.67 13.51 -4.84
C ASN A 101 8.73 12.81 -6.21
N HIS A 102 7.93 13.30 -7.16
CA HIS A 102 7.90 12.82 -8.56
C HIS A 102 8.75 13.69 -9.49
N LYS A 103 9.83 14.31 -8.97
CA LYS A 103 10.68 15.15 -9.79
C LYS A 103 11.45 14.28 -10.79
N ARG A 104 11.49 14.71 -12.05
CA ARG A 104 12.45 14.18 -13.02
C ARG A 104 13.83 14.72 -12.69
N PHE A 105 14.76 13.85 -12.31
CA PHE A 105 16.15 14.20 -12.10
C PHE A 105 16.86 14.22 -13.45
N GLU A 106 17.36 15.39 -13.86
CA GLU A 106 18.04 15.57 -15.14
C GLU A 106 19.57 15.57 -15.01
N ARG A 107 20.07 15.77 -13.78
CA ARG A 107 21.50 15.89 -13.49
C ARG A 107 22.03 14.67 -12.73
N PRO A 108 23.21 14.12 -13.09
CA PRO A 108 23.83 12.99 -12.39
C PRO A 108 24.00 13.22 -10.89
N GLU A 109 24.33 14.44 -10.46
CA GLU A 109 24.52 14.76 -9.05
C GLU A 109 23.21 14.70 -8.27
N GLU A 110 22.10 15.17 -8.87
CA GLU A 110 20.77 15.09 -8.25
C GLU A 110 20.30 13.63 -8.13
N MET A 111 20.59 12.81 -9.15
CA MET A 111 20.31 11.37 -9.11
C MET A 111 21.11 10.67 -8.00
N GLY A 112 22.41 10.98 -7.88
CA GLY A 112 23.26 10.39 -6.84
C GLY A 112 22.79 10.70 -5.43
N ILE A 113 22.37 11.94 -5.17
CA ILE A 113 21.82 12.34 -3.86
C ILE A 113 20.54 11.56 -3.54
N GLU A 114 19.64 11.41 -4.52
CA GLU A 114 18.38 10.70 -4.30
C GLU A 114 18.60 9.19 -4.15
N GLU A 115 19.53 8.59 -4.89
CA GLU A 115 19.91 7.18 -4.70
C GLU A 115 20.44 6.91 -3.29
N ASP A 116 21.27 7.81 -2.74
CA ASP A 116 21.76 7.71 -1.37
C ASP A 116 20.63 7.85 -0.33
N ASN A 117 19.66 8.73 -0.58
CA ASN A 117 18.46 8.84 0.26
C ASN A 117 17.64 7.56 0.24
N ILE A 118 17.37 6.99 -0.94
CA ILE A 118 16.64 5.73 -1.10
C ILE A 118 17.36 4.64 -0.30
N ARG A 119 18.66 4.41 -0.56
CA ARG A 119 19.45 3.38 0.14
C ARG A 119 19.45 3.52 1.67
N LYS A 120 19.32 4.75 2.19
CA LYS A 120 19.37 5.02 3.62
C LYS A 120 18.01 4.90 4.31
N TYR A 121 16.93 5.23 3.62
CA TYR A 121 15.61 5.40 4.24
C TYR A 121 14.53 4.44 3.73
N THR A 122 14.78 3.66 2.68
CA THR A 122 13.84 2.64 2.20
C THR A 122 14.31 1.24 2.58
N THR A 123 13.37 0.34 2.79
CA THR A 123 13.65 -1.09 3.01
C THR A 123 14.22 -1.70 1.72
N PRO A 124 15.29 -2.52 1.78
CA PRO A 124 15.75 -3.28 0.62
C PRO A 124 14.65 -4.23 0.15
N ALA A 125 14.47 -4.36 -1.17
CA ALA A 125 13.69 -5.43 -1.77
C ALA A 125 14.43 -6.78 -1.71
#